data_AF-A0A2R6JE28-F1
#
_entry.id   AF-A0A2R6JE28-F1
#
_cell.length_a   1.000
_cell.length_b   1.000
_cell.length_c   1.000
_cell.angle_alpha   90.00
_cell.angle_beta   90.00
_cell.angle_gamma   90.00
#
_symmetry.space_group_name_H-M   'P 1'
#
loop_
_entity.id
_entity.type
_entity.pdbx_description
1 polymer ?
#
loop_
_entity_poly.entity_id
_entity_poly.type
_entity_poly.pdbx_seq_one_letter_code
_entity_poly.pdbx_strand_id
1 'polypeptide(L)'
;MPKRRTLLGAAGGLVGTALVGFGAARTTETDDADDGAAEPAEAAVEYARNVEEVRGHLVSATTLLERGRRADAAFHAGHGGDYFAAVLPPVRDEDPELATRLRARLNEVPKRVESDDAGAFDAFVTGEVYPLLDEAVGLVVDGETRESTAFDVRVMNALAGRIAEEYDAAVTADGTVQEEGEYWDGRGFLVRIEERHDGISAAVDGAGGDSLDRLRSEMEARDPPSAVAGTIRRFRVRTAAAADLPSATVEDREDALTYVRSAEEVRGHLRSSVALADVGSRDAGLHAGHGSDYLLTLLPPVRRTDPDLSERLLDRMAAVDDRAASATAAEYERYVAEDVLPLVEEAVSVAVPAEYADSTPFDAAVFLALADRVADEYDAAVTDGEAIELYDEYWDARGFLARMEARFEAMVSDLDGETRSAVDEELGVLREELETARPPWDVENSVAALHRLLDDVAAA
;
A
#
# COMPACT_ATOMS: atom_id res chain seq x y z
N MET A 1 8.02 -64.13 -0.46
CA MET A 1 8.89 -63.13 0.18
C MET A 1 9.24 -62.11 -0.89
N PRO A 2 8.63 -60.92 -0.86
CA PRO A 2 9.16 -59.80 -0.06
C PRO A 2 8.10 -59.10 0.81
N LYS A 3 8.58 -58.24 1.69
CA LYS A 3 7.89 -57.65 2.85
C LYS A 3 6.94 -56.50 2.46
N ARG A 4 5.70 -56.59 2.93
CA ARG A 4 4.80 -55.43 3.10
C ARG A 4 5.33 -54.57 4.25
N ARG A 5 5.54 -53.28 4.00
CA ARG A 5 5.75 -52.27 5.04
C ARG A 5 4.43 -51.57 5.32
N THR A 6 4.03 -51.66 6.57
CA THR A 6 2.85 -51.05 7.17
C THR A 6 3.12 -49.57 7.44
N LEU A 7 2.09 -48.75 7.17
CA LEU A 7 1.90 -47.39 7.66
C LEU A 7 1.94 -47.32 9.19
N LEU A 8 2.53 -46.26 9.75
CA LEU A 8 1.99 -45.50 10.90
C LEU A 8 2.90 -44.31 11.28
N GLY A 9 2.30 -43.12 11.28
CA GLY A 9 2.51 -42.09 12.31
C GLY A 9 3.60 -41.05 12.06
N ALA A 10 3.19 -39.86 11.64
CA ALA A 10 3.30 -38.63 12.44
C ALA A 10 2.77 -37.45 11.62
N ALA A 11 1.61 -36.93 12.02
CA ALA A 11 1.11 -35.64 11.59
C ALA A 11 1.91 -34.56 12.33
N GLY A 12 2.65 -33.76 11.57
CA GLY A 12 3.19 -32.48 12.00
C GLY A 12 2.70 -31.46 10.98
N GLY A 13 1.71 -30.66 11.37
CA GLY A 13 1.20 -29.57 10.56
C GLY A 13 2.26 -28.49 10.45
N LEU A 14 2.79 -28.31 9.25
CA LEU A 14 3.46 -27.10 8.82
C LEU A 14 2.34 -26.17 8.34
N VAL A 15 2.00 -25.18 9.16
CA VAL A 15 1.31 -23.97 8.70
C VAL A 15 2.37 -23.18 7.96
N GLY A 16 2.33 -23.25 6.63
CA GLY A 16 3.13 -22.40 5.78
C GLY A 16 2.50 -21.01 5.79
N THR A 17 3.20 -20.06 6.40
CA THR A 17 2.96 -18.62 6.24
C THR A 17 3.21 -18.28 4.78
N ALA A 18 2.13 -18.13 4.00
CA ALA A 18 2.19 -17.54 2.68
C ALA A 18 2.39 -16.03 2.88
N LEU A 19 3.59 -15.56 2.55
CA LEU A 19 3.86 -14.15 2.29
C LEU A 19 2.99 -13.72 1.11
N VAL A 20 1.85 -13.09 1.39
CA VAL A 20 1.08 -12.33 0.40
C VAL A 20 1.86 -11.03 0.20
N GLY A 21 2.72 -11.02 -0.81
CA GLY A 21 3.41 -9.81 -1.23
C GLY A 21 2.42 -8.90 -1.94
N PHE A 22 2.13 -7.75 -1.34
CA PHE A 22 1.47 -6.65 -2.03
C PHE A 22 2.37 -6.21 -3.19
N GLY A 23 1.97 -6.59 -4.41
CA GLY A 23 2.60 -6.14 -5.64
C GLY A 23 2.29 -4.67 -5.85
N ALA A 24 3.20 -3.80 -5.40
CA ALA A 24 3.27 -2.44 -5.91
C ALA A 24 3.49 -2.52 -7.43
N ALA A 25 2.55 -1.97 -8.19
CA ALA A 25 2.68 -1.80 -9.63
C ALA A 25 4.00 -1.09 -9.94
N ARG A 26 4.89 -1.77 -10.67
CA ARG A 26 6.10 -1.18 -11.23
C ARG A 26 5.68 -0.25 -12.36
N THR A 27 5.77 1.06 -12.13
CA THR A 27 5.84 2.04 -13.22
C THR A 27 7.27 2.05 -13.76
N THR A 28 7.40 1.97 -15.08
CA THR A 28 8.67 2.08 -15.79
C THR A 28 8.91 3.53 -16.16
N GLU A 29 9.95 4.15 -15.60
CA GLU A 29 10.39 5.52 -15.93
C GLU A 29 10.82 5.64 -17.39
N THR A 30 10.36 6.70 -18.05
CA THR A 30 11.07 7.34 -19.17
C THR A 30 11.70 8.64 -18.68
N ASP A 31 13.02 8.71 -18.79
CA ASP A 31 13.84 9.91 -18.57
C ASP A 31 13.36 11.08 -19.45
N ASP A 32 12.95 12.20 -18.82
CA ASP A 32 13.21 13.53 -19.37
C ASP A 32 13.38 14.56 -18.23
N ALA A 33 14.43 15.36 -18.35
CA ALA A 33 14.92 16.26 -17.32
C ALA A 33 14.06 17.53 -17.19
N ASP A 34 13.49 17.73 -16.01
CA ASP A 34 12.96 19.02 -15.54
C ASP A 34 13.68 19.46 -14.25
N ASP A 35 13.92 20.76 -14.11
CA ASP A 35 14.80 21.41 -13.11
C ASP A 35 14.10 21.55 -11.74
N GLY A 36 13.38 20.50 -11.32
CA GLY A 36 12.87 20.27 -9.97
C GLY A 36 13.91 19.53 -9.12
N ALA A 37 13.85 19.68 -7.79
CA ALA A 37 14.72 18.92 -6.90
C ALA A 37 14.60 17.41 -7.24
N ALA A 38 15.70 16.78 -7.65
CA ALA A 38 15.67 15.39 -8.08
C ALA A 38 15.06 14.52 -6.97
N GLU A 39 14.03 13.74 -7.32
CA GLU A 39 13.40 12.78 -6.44
C GLU A 39 14.47 11.92 -5.75
N PRO A 40 14.37 11.68 -4.43
CA PRO A 40 15.19 10.66 -3.80
C PRO A 40 15.02 9.33 -4.55
N ALA A 41 16.11 8.74 -5.03
CA ALA A 41 16.02 7.44 -5.69
C ALA A 41 15.36 6.42 -4.75
N GLU A 42 14.42 5.61 -5.24
CA GLU A 42 13.68 4.62 -4.41
C GLU A 42 14.63 3.71 -3.61
N ALA A 43 15.77 3.34 -4.18
CA ALA A 43 16.81 2.57 -3.51
C ALA A 43 17.39 3.27 -2.27
N ALA A 44 17.49 4.61 -2.27
CA ALA A 44 17.94 5.37 -1.12
C ALA A 44 16.91 5.36 0.01
N VAL A 45 15.62 5.50 -0.33
CA VAL A 45 14.52 5.41 0.65
C VAL A 45 14.47 4.02 1.26
N GLU A 46 14.53 2.97 0.42
CA GLU A 46 14.56 1.58 0.87
C GLU A 46 15.76 1.34 1.79
N TYR A 47 16.95 1.79 1.40
CA TYR A 47 18.16 1.65 2.20
C TYR A 47 18.04 2.32 3.57
N ALA A 48 17.62 3.59 3.61
CA ALA A 48 17.46 4.33 4.85
C ALA A 48 16.36 3.74 5.74
N ARG A 49 15.25 3.29 5.16
CA ARG A 49 14.19 2.57 5.87
C ARG A 49 14.69 1.26 6.50
N ASN A 50 15.52 0.48 5.81
CA ASN A 50 16.16 -0.72 6.38
C ASN A 50 17.04 -0.37 7.59
N VAL A 51 17.80 0.72 7.50
CA VAL A 51 18.63 1.19 8.62
C VAL A 51 17.76 1.66 9.79
N GLU A 52 16.67 2.37 9.54
CA GLU A 52 15.74 2.79 10.59
C GLU A 52 15.02 1.62 11.25
N GLU A 53 14.70 0.54 10.54
CA GLU A 53 14.16 -0.68 11.16
C GLU A 53 15.16 -1.34 12.12
N VAL A 54 16.44 -1.42 11.73
CA VAL A 54 17.50 -1.86 12.67
C VAL A 54 17.51 -0.96 13.90
N ARG A 55 17.40 0.36 13.75
CA ARG A 55 17.32 1.28 14.89
C ARG A 55 16.07 1.03 15.74
N GLY A 56 14.92 0.78 15.12
CA GLY A 56 13.66 0.48 15.78
C GLY A 56 13.73 -0.77 16.65
N HIS A 57 14.29 -1.86 16.13
CA HIS A 57 14.52 -3.07 16.93
C HIS A 57 15.44 -2.81 18.13
N LEU A 58 16.46 -1.96 17.96
CA LEU A 58 17.37 -1.59 19.05
C LEU A 58 16.67 -0.71 20.12
N VAL A 59 15.73 0.16 19.71
CA VAL A 59 14.87 0.91 20.64
C VAL A 59 14.00 -0.06 21.45
N SER A 60 13.39 -1.04 20.80
CA SER A 60 12.56 -2.06 21.46
C SER A 60 13.38 -2.92 22.43
N ALA A 61 14.57 -3.37 22.00
CA ALA A 61 15.49 -4.11 22.86
C ALA A 61 15.88 -3.31 24.12
N THR A 62 16.24 -2.04 23.95
CA THR A 62 16.62 -1.16 25.06
C THR A 62 15.45 -0.97 26.03
N THR A 63 14.28 -0.61 25.51
CA THR A 63 13.05 -0.39 26.30
C THR A 63 12.63 -1.63 27.08
N LEU A 64 12.70 -2.81 26.45
CA LEU A 64 12.35 -4.08 27.10
C LEU A 64 13.37 -4.46 28.18
N LEU A 65 14.66 -4.21 27.94
CA LEU A 65 15.70 -4.47 28.92
C LEU A 65 15.54 -3.56 30.16
N GLU A 66 15.21 -2.28 29.97
CA GLU A 66 14.87 -1.36 31.05
C GLU A 66 13.68 -1.84 31.90
N ARG A 67 12.70 -2.48 31.24
CA ARG A 67 11.53 -3.09 31.89
C ARG A 67 11.83 -4.45 32.53
N GLY A 68 13.09 -4.90 32.51
CA GLY A 68 13.50 -6.19 33.06
C GLY A 68 13.10 -7.40 32.21
N ARG A 69 12.63 -7.18 30.98
CA ARG A 69 12.19 -8.21 30.03
C ARG A 69 13.34 -8.65 29.12
N ARG A 70 14.40 -9.18 29.71
CA ARG A 70 15.65 -9.51 28.98
C ARG A 70 15.45 -10.51 27.84
N ALA A 71 14.58 -11.50 28.00
CA ALA A 71 14.34 -12.49 26.94
C ALA A 71 13.74 -11.84 25.68
N ASP A 72 12.77 -10.96 25.88
CA ASP A 72 12.14 -10.22 24.79
C ASP A 72 13.12 -9.19 24.20
N ALA A 73 13.89 -8.51 25.04
CA ALA A 73 14.96 -7.63 24.58
C ALA A 73 15.99 -8.36 23.70
N ALA A 74 16.34 -9.60 24.07
CA ALA A 74 17.27 -10.43 23.31
C ALA A 74 16.70 -10.88 21.96
N PHE A 75 15.38 -11.10 21.87
CA PHE A 75 14.69 -11.36 20.61
C PHE A 75 14.90 -10.19 19.62
N HIS A 76 14.54 -8.97 20.01
CA HIS A 76 14.70 -7.78 19.14
C HIS A 76 16.15 -7.44 18.82
N ALA A 77 17.04 -7.58 19.80
CA ALA A 77 18.48 -7.41 19.60
C ALA A 77 19.05 -8.37 18.54
N GLY A 78 18.37 -9.51 18.29
CA GLY A 78 18.72 -10.48 17.26
C GLY A 78 18.41 -10.01 15.84
N HIS A 79 17.40 -9.16 15.64
CA HIS A 79 16.92 -8.77 14.30
C HIS A 79 17.92 -7.95 13.50
N GLY A 80 18.90 -7.28 14.14
CA GLY A 80 19.95 -6.58 13.41
C GLY A 80 20.71 -7.46 12.40
N GLY A 81 20.73 -8.79 12.59
CA GLY A 81 21.29 -9.75 11.65
C GLY A 81 20.43 -10.01 10.41
N ASP A 82 19.11 -9.88 10.53
CA ASP A 82 18.16 -10.13 9.43
C ASP A 82 18.34 -9.09 8.31
N TYR A 83 18.75 -7.88 8.68
CA TYR A 83 19.02 -6.77 7.77
C TYR A 83 20.39 -6.81 7.11
N PHE A 84 21.25 -7.78 7.41
CA PHE A 84 22.59 -7.84 6.81
C PHE A 84 22.58 -7.90 5.29
N ALA A 85 21.59 -8.56 4.69
CA ALA A 85 21.49 -8.66 3.23
C ALA A 85 21.08 -7.33 2.58
N ALA A 86 20.38 -6.46 3.29
CA ALA A 86 19.93 -5.16 2.78
C ALA A 86 20.93 -4.04 3.11
N VAL A 87 21.49 -4.01 4.32
CA VAL A 87 22.30 -2.87 4.81
C VAL A 87 23.78 -3.01 4.44
N LEU A 88 24.36 -4.20 4.48
CA LEU A 88 25.82 -4.35 4.34
C LEU A 88 26.33 -4.31 2.89
N PRO A 89 25.66 -4.86 1.87
CA PRO A 89 26.22 -4.86 0.52
C PRO A 89 26.48 -3.45 -0.04
N PRO A 90 25.54 -2.48 0.02
CA PRO A 90 25.79 -1.13 -0.48
C PRO A 90 26.97 -0.45 0.23
N VAL A 91 27.07 -0.62 1.55
CA VAL A 91 28.19 -0.08 2.34
C VAL A 91 29.50 -0.74 1.94
N ARG A 92 29.52 -2.06 1.74
CA ARG A 92 30.74 -2.81 1.43
C ARG A 92 31.28 -2.44 0.05
N ASP A 93 30.41 -2.16 -0.90
CA ASP A 93 30.81 -1.87 -2.26
C ASP A 93 31.53 -0.50 -2.34
N GLU A 94 31.16 0.45 -1.45
CA GLU A 94 31.80 1.76 -1.31
C GLU A 94 32.96 1.79 -0.28
N ASP A 95 32.75 1.20 0.92
CA ASP A 95 33.72 1.09 2.02
C ASP A 95 33.66 -0.29 2.71
N PRO A 96 34.50 -1.25 2.29
CA PRO A 96 34.59 -2.57 2.90
C PRO A 96 35.01 -2.56 4.38
N GLU A 97 35.76 -1.55 4.83
CA GLU A 97 36.23 -1.44 6.21
C GLU A 97 35.07 -1.01 7.12
N LEU A 98 34.28 -0.01 6.71
CA LEU A 98 33.05 0.37 7.40
C LEU A 98 32.07 -0.80 7.46
N ALA A 99 31.82 -1.51 6.36
CA ALA A 99 30.93 -2.67 6.36
C ALA A 99 31.39 -3.77 7.34
N THR A 100 32.71 -3.99 7.44
CA THR A 100 33.28 -4.95 8.39
C THR A 100 33.09 -4.49 9.84
N ARG A 101 33.33 -3.20 10.13
CA ARG A 101 33.10 -2.61 11.46
C ARG A 101 31.63 -2.69 11.86
N LEU A 102 30.73 -2.27 10.98
CA LEU A 102 29.28 -2.30 11.19
C LEU A 102 28.80 -3.72 11.46
N ARG A 103 29.17 -4.68 10.60
CA ARG A 103 28.85 -6.10 10.80
C ARG A 103 29.37 -6.61 12.13
N ALA A 104 30.62 -6.32 12.49
CA ALA A 104 31.20 -6.77 13.75
C ALA A 104 30.41 -6.22 14.94
N ARG A 105 30.04 -4.93 14.90
CA ARG A 105 29.32 -4.26 15.98
C ARG A 105 27.88 -4.76 16.11
N LEU A 106 27.16 -4.95 15.00
CA LEU A 106 25.82 -5.56 15.02
C LEU A 106 25.86 -7.01 15.55
N ASN A 107 26.91 -7.78 15.27
CA ASN A 107 27.10 -9.13 15.85
C ASN A 107 27.47 -9.14 17.35
N GLU A 108 27.74 -7.98 17.94
CA GLU A 108 27.92 -7.84 19.39
C GLU A 108 26.59 -7.53 20.10
N VAL A 109 25.61 -6.92 19.43
CA VAL A 109 24.32 -6.51 20.02
C VAL A 109 23.62 -7.66 20.77
N PRO A 110 23.40 -8.87 20.20
CA PRO A 110 22.74 -9.96 20.92
C PRO A 110 23.52 -10.46 22.13
N LYS A 111 24.85 -10.28 22.16
CA LYS A 111 25.69 -10.68 23.30
C LYS A 111 25.65 -9.64 24.41
N ARG A 112 25.62 -8.36 24.02
CA ARG A 112 25.55 -7.23 24.95
C ARG A 112 24.22 -7.23 25.69
N VAL A 113 23.09 -7.39 25.01
CA VAL A 113 21.76 -7.42 25.67
C VAL A 113 21.61 -8.53 26.72
N GLU A 114 22.28 -9.66 26.53
CA GLU A 114 22.29 -10.79 27.46
C GLU A 114 23.11 -10.51 28.74
N SER A 115 24.16 -9.68 28.62
CA SER A 115 25.18 -9.53 29.66
C SER A 115 25.16 -8.17 30.36
N ASP A 116 24.81 -7.12 29.63
CA ASP A 116 24.76 -5.75 30.13
C ASP A 116 23.48 -5.49 30.96
N ASP A 117 23.55 -4.48 31.82
CA ASP A 117 22.35 -3.83 32.32
C ASP A 117 21.80 -2.84 31.28
N ALA A 118 20.59 -2.33 31.51
CA ALA A 118 19.91 -1.49 30.54
C ALA A 118 20.70 -0.23 30.16
N GLY A 119 21.34 0.44 31.14
CA GLY A 119 22.10 1.66 30.88
C GLY A 119 23.40 1.38 30.12
N ALA A 120 24.09 0.28 30.43
CA ALA A 120 25.29 -0.13 29.69
C ALA A 120 24.96 -0.56 28.24
N PHE A 121 23.84 -1.26 28.04
CA PHE A 121 23.37 -1.64 26.71
C PHE A 121 22.95 -0.42 25.88
N ASP A 122 22.18 0.51 26.45
CA ASP A 122 21.79 1.77 25.81
C ASP A 122 23.01 2.60 25.40
N ALA A 123 23.98 2.77 26.32
CA ALA A 123 25.23 3.47 26.03
C ALA A 123 26.04 2.80 24.91
N PHE A 124 26.01 1.47 24.81
CA PHE A 124 26.63 0.73 23.72
C PHE A 124 25.91 0.98 22.38
N VAL A 125 24.58 0.85 22.35
CA VAL A 125 23.78 1.08 21.14
C VAL A 125 23.96 2.51 20.64
N THR A 126 23.73 3.49 21.50
CA THR A 126 23.77 4.92 21.15
C THR A 126 25.19 5.42 20.86
N GLY A 127 26.20 4.93 21.58
CA GLY A 127 27.58 5.39 21.48
C GLY A 127 28.44 4.65 20.44
N GLU A 128 28.11 3.40 20.10
CA GLU A 128 28.93 2.57 19.21
C GLU A 128 28.19 2.04 17.98
N VAL A 129 26.89 1.76 18.06
CA VAL A 129 26.12 1.18 16.93
C VAL A 129 25.53 2.28 16.04
N TYR A 130 24.78 3.20 16.63
CA TYR A 130 24.11 4.29 15.90
C TYR A 130 25.08 5.14 15.06
N PRO A 131 26.26 5.54 15.54
CA PRO A 131 27.21 6.28 14.71
C PRO A 131 27.67 5.52 13.46
N LEU A 132 27.78 4.18 13.53
CA LEU A 132 28.13 3.36 12.36
C LEU A 132 26.99 3.25 11.36
N LEU A 133 25.74 3.23 11.86
CA LEU A 133 24.56 3.29 11.00
C LEU A 133 24.42 4.68 10.33
N ASP A 134 24.75 5.76 11.04
CA ASP A 134 24.80 7.11 10.47
C ASP A 134 25.91 7.24 9.42
N GLU A 135 27.11 6.72 9.69
CA GLU A 135 28.21 6.64 8.70
C GLU A 135 27.76 5.87 7.45
N ALA A 136 27.04 4.75 7.62
CA ALA A 136 26.56 3.92 6.52
C ALA A 136 25.51 4.65 5.66
N VAL A 137 24.54 5.32 6.29
CA VAL A 137 23.55 6.16 5.58
C VAL A 137 24.22 7.33 4.86
N GLY A 138 25.17 8.00 5.52
CA GLY A 138 25.93 9.10 4.93
C GLY A 138 26.82 8.69 3.75
N LEU A 139 27.22 7.42 3.68
CA LEU A 139 28.01 6.85 2.59
C LEU A 139 27.14 6.42 1.40
N VAL A 140 26.02 5.77 1.66
CA VAL A 140 25.16 5.17 0.62
C VAL A 140 24.17 6.17 0.03
N VAL A 141 23.69 7.11 0.85
CA VAL A 141 22.74 8.14 0.41
C VAL A 141 23.45 9.49 0.38
N ASP A 142 23.38 10.15 -0.76
CA ASP A 142 24.02 11.44 -0.96
C ASP A 142 23.44 12.53 -0.02
N GLY A 143 24.23 13.57 0.22
CA GLY A 143 23.88 14.61 1.19
C GLY A 143 22.67 15.44 0.79
N GLU A 144 22.48 15.69 -0.51
CA GLU A 144 21.36 16.49 -1.00
C GLU A 144 20.04 15.77 -0.79
N THR A 145 19.99 14.48 -1.16
CA THR A 145 18.85 13.61 -0.88
C THR A 145 18.53 13.54 0.61
N ARG A 146 19.54 13.28 1.46
CA ARG A 146 19.35 13.14 2.91
C ARG A 146 18.86 14.41 3.61
N GLU A 147 19.14 15.58 3.06
CA GLU A 147 18.72 16.87 3.62
C GLU A 147 17.34 17.30 3.13
N SER A 148 16.72 16.55 2.21
CA SER A 148 15.41 16.87 1.66
C SER A 148 14.26 16.39 2.57
N THR A 149 13.26 17.26 2.76
CA THR A 149 12.02 16.92 3.48
C THR A 149 11.26 15.77 2.81
N ALA A 150 11.28 15.71 1.47
CA ALA A 150 10.66 14.64 0.71
C ALA A 150 11.25 13.27 1.06
N PHE A 151 12.58 13.16 1.15
CA PHE A 151 13.24 11.93 1.56
C PHE A 151 12.82 11.48 2.96
N ASP A 152 12.82 12.41 3.93
CA ASP A 152 12.42 12.09 5.30
C ASP A 152 10.96 11.60 5.37
N VAL A 153 10.04 12.26 4.66
CA VAL A 153 8.63 11.81 4.60
C VAL A 153 8.50 10.45 3.92
N ARG A 154 9.24 10.18 2.84
CA ARG A 154 9.20 8.86 2.18
C ARG A 154 9.69 7.74 3.09
N VAL A 155 10.78 7.97 3.83
CA VAL A 155 11.28 6.99 4.82
C VAL A 155 10.27 6.78 5.95
N MET A 156 9.68 7.86 6.50
CA MET A 156 8.65 7.74 7.52
C MET A 156 7.40 7.01 7.02
N ASN A 157 6.95 7.28 5.79
CA ASN A 157 5.78 6.64 5.21
C ASN A 157 6.01 5.14 4.95
N ALA A 158 7.23 4.76 4.57
CA ALA A 158 7.62 3.35 4.43
C ALA A 158 7.64 2.63 5.78
N LEU A 159 8.22 3.25 6.82
CA LEU A 159 8.18 2.71 8.19
C LEU A 159 6.75 2.63 8.74
N ALA A 160 5.90 3.61 8.45
CA ALA A 160 4.51 3.60 8.86
C ALA A 160 3.74 2.42 8.23
N GLY A 161 4.07 2.06 6.98
CA GLY A 161 3.59 0.84 6.34
C GLY A 161 3.98 -0.41 7.12
N ARG A 162 5.25 -0.53 7.54
CA ARG A 162 5.73 -1.64 8.37
C ARG A 162 5.03 -1.73 9.72
N ILE A 163 4.77 -0.60 10.37
CA ILE A 163 3.99 -0.60 11.63
C ILE A 163 2.61 -1.23 11.41
N ALA A 164 1.94 -0.93 10.29
CA ALA A 164 0.64 -1.53 9.99
C ALA A 164 0.75 -3.06 9.85
N GLU A 165 1.76 -3.55 9.14
CA GLU A 165 2.02 -4.99 8.95
C GLU A 165 2.34 -5.69 10.29
N GLU A 166 3.29 -5.18 11.07
CA GLU A 166 3.66 -5.81 12.34
C GLU A 166 2.52 -5.76 13.35
N TYR A 167 1.77 -4.65 13.40
CA TYR A 167 0.69 -4.49 14.36
C TYR A 167 -0.52 -5.38 14.02
N ASP A 168 -0.84 -5.54 12.73
CA ASP A 168 -1.90 -6.46 12.27
C ASP A 168 -1.55 -7.92 12.57
N ALA A 169 -0.29 -8.30 12.36
CA ALA A 169 0.21 -9.62 12.76
C ALA A 169 0.19 -9.83 14.28
N ALA A 170 0.39 -8.76 15.06
CA ALA A 170 0.55 -8.85 16.50
C ALA A 170 -0.74 -8.81 17.31
N VAL A 171 -1.72 -8.00 16.90
CA VAL A 171 -2.88 -7.64 17.73
C VAL A 171 -4.16 -8.05 17.05
N THR A 172 -5.02 -8.82 17.73
CA THR A 172 -6.34 -9.16 17.19
C THR A 172 -7.34 -8.03 17.32
N ALA A 173 -8.45 -8.12 16.59
CA ALA A 173 -9.53 -7.13 16.60
C ALA A 173 -10.14 -6.85 18.00
N ASP A 174 -9.96 -7.74 18.98
CA ASP A 174 -10.39 -7.54 20.39
C ASP A 174 -9.29 -6.94 21.29
N GLY A 175 -8.14 -6.56 20.73
CA GLY A 175 -7.01 -5.96 21.45
C GLY A 175 -6.08 -6.97 22.15
N THR A 176 -6.24 -8.28 21.88
CA THR A 176 -5.33 -9.31 22.40
C THR A 176 -4.03 -9.31 21.60
N VAL A 177 -2.90 -9.16 22.28
CA VAL A 177 -1.56 -9.32 21.68
C VAL A 177 -1.23 -10.82 21.59
N GLN A 178 -1.05 -11.34 20.38
CA GLN A 178 -0.70 -12.74 20.10
C GLN A 178 0.78 -12.90 19.76
N GLU A 179 1.34 -11.97 18.98
CA GLU A 179 2.77 -11.92 18.68
C GLU A 179 3.40 -10.71 19.38
N GLU A 180 3.87 -10.94 20.61
CA GLU A 180 4.45 -9.88 21.43
C GLU A 180 5.71 -9.28 20.79
N GLY A 181 6.46 -10.07 20.01
CA GLY A 181 7.60 -9.58 19.22
C GLY A 181 7.15 -8.50 18.23
N GLU A 182 6.30 -8.84 17.27
CA GLU A 182 5.84 -7.90 16.24
C GLU A 182 5.17 -6.65 16.84
N TYR A 183 4.44 -6.78 17.95
CA TYR A 183 3.90 -5.62 18.69
C TYR A 183 5.00 -4.65 19.14
N TRP A 184 6.12 -5.17 19.66
CA TRP A 184 7.25 -4.36 20.07
C TRP A 184 8.06 -3.83 18.90
N ASP A 185 8.11 -4.53 17.76
CA ASP A 185 8.76 -4.01 16.55
C ASP A 185 8.04 -2.79 16.00
N GLY A 186 6.71 -2.87 15.85
CA GLY A 186 5.89 -1.72 15.47
C GLY A 186 6.07 -0.52 16.40
N ARG A 187 6.17 -0.74 17.73
CA ARG A 187 6.44 0.34 18.69
C ARG A 187 7.83 0.94 18.54
N GLY A 188 8.84 0.13 18.25
CA GLY A 188 10.20 0.59 17.97
C GLY A 188 10.24 1.48 16.73
N PHE A 189 9.57 1.04 15.64
CA PHE A 189 9.45 1.82 14.41
C PHE A 189 8.70 3.14 14.63
N LEU A 190 7.66 3.16 15.46
CA LEU A 190 6.95 4.40 15.79
C LEU A 190 7.89 5.44 16.42
N VAL A 191 8.75 5.05 17.36
CA VAL A 191 9.74 5.97 17.96
C VAL A 191 10.68 6.53 16.89
N ARG A 192 11.08 5.72 15.89
CA ARG A 192 11.91 6.19 14.78
C ARG A 192 11.20 7.23 13.92
N ILE A 193 9.92 7.02 13.63
CA ILE A 193 9.10 7.98 12.89
C ILE A 193 8.95 9.28 13.68
N GLU A 194 8.71 9.21 15.00
CA GLU A 194 8.56 10.38 15.86
C GLU A 194 9.83 11.24 15.89
N GLU A 195 11.00 10.64 16.08
CA GLU A 195 12.27 11.37 16.06
C GLU A 195 12.55 12.04 14.71
N ARG A 196 12.24 11.35 13.61
CA ARG A 196 12.43 11.88 12.26
C ARG A 196 11.44 13.00 11.95
N HIS A 197 10.19 12.84 12.38
CA HIS A 197 9.15 13.86 12.26
C HIS A 197 9.53 15.12 13.04
N ASP A 198 10.00 14.99 14.27
CA ASP A 198 10.49 16.13 15.07
C ASP A 198 11.59 16.91 14.34
N GLY A 199 12.48 16.21 13.63
CA GLY A 199 13.54 16.80 12.82
C GLY A 199 13.04 17.66 11.65
N ILE A 200 11.89 17.32 11.07
CA ILE A 200 11.32 18.01 9.90
C ILE A 200 10.01 18.75 10.20
N SER A 201 9.54 18.76 11.44
CA SER A 201 8.19 19.21 11.80
C SER A 201 7.90 20.64 11.33
N ALA A 202 8.91 21.52 11.39
CA ALA A 202 8.80 22.88 10.86
C ALA A 202 8.68 22.95 9.32
N ALA A 203 9.28 22.00 8.58
CA ALA A 203 9.23 21.96 7.13
C ALA A 203 7.89 21.43 6.59
N VAL A 204 7.19 20.60 7.38
CA VAL A 204 5.86 20.08 7.06
C VAL A 204 4.73 20.79 7.82
N ASP A 205 5.00 21.96 8.40
CA ASP A 205 4.05 22.75 9.22
C ASP A 205 3.32 21.94 10.31
N GLY A 206 4.01 20.96 10.90
CA GLY A 206 3.48 20.05 11.91
C GLY A 206 2.51 18.98 11.37
N ALA A 207 2.31 18.88 10.06
CA ALA A 207 1.44 17.89 9.45
C ALA A 207 1.81 16.46 9.90
N GLY A 208 0.80 15.69 10.31
CA GLY A 208 0.99 14.32 10.81
C GLY A 208 1.32 14.20 12.29
N GLY A 209 1.71 15.28 12.99
CA GLY A 209 2.07 15.21 14.42
C GLY A 209 0.92 14.71 15.31
N ASP A 210 -0.30 15.19 15.07
CA ASP A 210 -1.50 14.71 15.77
C ASP A 210 -1.84 13.24 15.46
N SER A 211 -1.49 12.77 14.26
CA SER A 211 -1.65 11.38 13.84
C SER A 211 -0.64 10.48 14.55
N LEU A 212 0.60 10.94 14.78
CA LEU A 212 1.59 10.21 15.58
C LEU A 212 1.17 10.11 17.05
N ASP A 213 0.70 11.20 17.65
CA ASP A 213 0.19 11.18 19.03
C ASP A 213 -0.98 10.22 19.20
N ARG A 214 -1.88 10.20 18.21
CA ARG A 214 -2.99 9.26 18.15
C ARG A 214 -2.52 7.83 17.96
N LEU A 215 -1.62 7.57 17.00
CA LEU A 215 -1.07 6.25 16.72
C LEU A 215 -0.41 5.64 17.96
N ARG A 216 0.39 6.44 18.67
CA ARG A 216 0.97 6.04 19.96
C ARG A 216 -0.10 5.63 20.96
N SER A 217 -1.14 6.46 21.11
CA SER A 217 -2.23 6.22 22.05
C SER A 217 -3.03 4.94 21.70
N GLU A 218 -3.33 4.74 20.43
CA GLU A 218 -4.07 3.57 19.92
C GLU A 218 -3.26 2.28 20.13
N MET A 219 -1.97 2.28 19.76
CA MET A 219 -1.10 1.12 19.99
C MET A 219 -0.94 0.80 21.49
N GLU A 220 -0.83 1.80 22.36
CA GLU A 220 -0.76 1.60 23.80
C GLU A 220 -2.06 1.10 24.43
N ALA A 221 -3.20 1.58 23.92
CA ALA A 221 -4.52 1.10 24.27
C ALA A 221 -4.82 -0.30 23.70
N ARG A 222 -4.01 -0.75 22.74
CA ARG A 222 -4.20 -1.97 21.95
C ARG A 222 -5.52 -1.93 21.19
N ASP A 223 -5.79 -0.78 20.59
CA ASP A 223 -6.96 -0.61 19.73
C ASP A 223 -6.86 -1.57 18.53
N PRO A 224 -8.01 -1.92 17.91
CA PRO A 224 -8.04 -2.86 16.80
C PRO A 224 -7.11 -2.43 15.65
N PRO A 225 -6.50 -3.37 14.90
CA PRO A 225 -5.61 -3.05 13.77
C PRO A 225 -6.21 -2.09 12.75
N SER A 226 -7.53 -2.16 12.50
CA SER A 226 -8.23 -1.25 11.59
C SER A 226 -8.17 0.22 12.05
N ALA A 227 -8.21 0.49 13.35
CA ALA A 227 -8.08 1.84 13.89
C ALA A 227 -6.66 2.38 13.68
N VAL A 228 -5.65 1.56 14.01
CA VAL A 228 -4.23 1.86 13.84
C VAL A 228 -3.89 2.10 12.36
N ALA A 229 -4.36 1.23 11.47
CA ALA A 229 -4.19 1.37 10.02
C ALA A 229 -4.83 2.67 9.49
N GLY A 230 -6.01 3.03 10.00
CA GLY A 230 -6.67 4.30 9.67
C GLY A 230 -5.84 5.52 10.07
N THR A 231 -5.25 5.51 11.26
CA THR A 231 -4.37 6.59 11.74
C THR A 231 -3.05 6.66 10.96
N ILE A 232 -2.44 5.51 10.65
CA ILE A 232 -1.26 5.43 9.77
C ILE A 232 -1.56 6.04 8.40
N ARG A 233 -2.74 5.75 7.84
CA ARG A 233 -3.15 6.30 6.55
C ARG A 233 -3.31 7.83 6.62
N ARG A 234 -3.92 8.37 7.68
CA ARG A 234 -3.96 9.84 7.90
C ARG A 234 -2.59 10.45 7.96
N PHE A 235 -1.68 9.84 8.74
CA PHE A 235 -0.31 10.29 8.85
C PHE A 235 0.33 10.41 7.45
N ARG A 236 0.30 9.31 6.67
CA ARG A 236 0.91 9.24 5.33
C ARG A 236 0.33 10.25 4.35
N VAL A 237 -1.00 10.40 4.31
CA VAL A 237 -1.67 11.38 3.43
C VAL A 237 -1.27 12.81 3.77
N ARG A 238 -1.26 13.15 5.07
CA ARG A 238 -0.96 14.51 5.51
C ARG A 238 0.49 14.88 5.28
N THR A 239 1.43 13.99 5.59
CA THR A 239 2.85 14.25 5.39
C THR A 239 3.21 14.28 3.90
N ALA A 240 2.64 13.39 3.08
CA ALA A 240 2.86 13.40 1.63
C ALA A 240 2.40 14.72 1.00
N ALA A 241 1.20 15.19 1.34
CA ALA A 241 0.66 16.46 0.86
C ALA A 241 1.52 17.66 1.31
N ALA A 242 1.95 17.67 2.58
CA ALA A 242 2.73 18.77 3.15
C ALA A 242 4.17 18.84 2.62
N ALA A 243 4.78 17.70 2.30
CA ALA A 243 6.12 17.62 1.73
C ALA A 243 6.15 17.71 0.20
N ASP A 244 5.00 17.91 -0.44
CA ASP A 244 4.88 18.02 -1.89
C ASP A 244 5.48 16.82 -2.63
N LEU A 245 5.18 15.61 -2.14
CA LEU A 245 5.60 14.40 -2.83
C LEU A 245 4.88 14.29 -4.19
N PRO A 246 5.45 13.62 -5.21
CA PRO A 246 4.77 13.39 -6.48
C PRO A 246 3.42 12.70 -6.33
N SER A 247 3.29 11.80 -5.35
CA SER A 247 2.01 11.15 -5.03
C SER A 247 0.92 12.12 -4.55
N ALA A 248 1.28 13.37 -4.23
CA ALA A 248 0.37 14.44 -3.86
C ALA A 248 0.06 15.40 -5.00
N THR A 249 0.54 15.17 -6.21
CA THR A 249 0.22 16.01 -7.37
C THR A 249 -0.37 15.18 -8.50
N VAL A 250 -1.09 15.85 -9.39
CA VAL A 250 -1.60 15.27 -10.64
C VAL A 250 -1.31 16.32 -11.70
N GLU A 251 -0.13 16.27 -12.29
CA GLU A 251 0.40 17.38 -13.10
C GLU A 251 0.27 17.11 -14.60
N ASP A 252 0.51 15.87 -15.01
CA ASP A 252 0.49 15.47 -16.40
C ASP A 252 -0.61 14.45 -16.73
N ARG A 253 -0.62 14.04 -17.99
CA ARG A 253 -1.62 13.10 -18.53
C ARG A 253 -1.49 11.70 -17.92
N GLU A 254 -0.27 11.25 -17.61
CA GLU A 254 -0.01 9.92 -17.05
C GLU A 254 -0.45 9.85 -15.59
N ASP A 255 -0.14 10.89 -14.81
CA ASP A 255 -0.63 11.05 -13.44
C ASP A 255 -2.16 11.08 -13.43
N ALA A 256 -2.76 11.90 -14.30
CA ALA A 256 -4.21 12.02 -14.39
C ALA A 256 -4.85 10.67 -14.74
N LEU A 257 -4.26 9.93 -15.70
CA LEU A 257 -4.75 8.61 -16.11
C LEU A 257 -4.70 7.63 -14.92
N THR A 258 -3.58 7.56 -14.22
CA THR A 258 -3.42 6.70 -13.04
C THR A 258 -4.41 7.07 -11.95
N TYR A 259 -4.56 8.36 -11.65
CA TYR A 259 -5.46 8.86 -10.63
C TYR A 259 -6.92 8.53 -10.95
N VAL A 260 -7.37 8.82 -12.18
CA VAL A 260 -8.74 8.58 -12.62
C VAL A 260 -9.03 7.08 -12.72
N ARG A 261 -8.09 6.27 -13.23
CA ARG A 261 -8.22 4.80 -13.23
C ARG A 261 -8.41 4.27 -11.81
N SER A 262 -7.59 4.69 -10.86
CA SER A 262 -7.74 4.28 -9.44
C SER A 262 -9.05 4.74 -8.83
N ALA A 263 -9.55 5.94 -9.17
CA ALA A 263 -10.87 6.36 -8.73
C ALA A 263 -11.99 5.47 -9.32
N GLU A 264 -11.84 5.01 -10.57
CA GLU A 264 -12.76 4.07 -11.19
C GLU A 264 -12.67 2.67 -10.59
N GLU A 265 -11.48 2.19 -10.26
CA GLU A 265 -11.28 0.91 -9.56
C GLU A 265 -12.00 0.92 -8.19
N VAL A 266 -11.88 2.00 -7.41
CA VAL A 266 -12.66 2.17 -6.17
C VAL A 266 -14.16 2.05 -6.42
N ARG A 267 -14.68 2.71 -7.47
CA ARG A 267 -16.12 2.62 -7.82
C ARG A 267 -16.51 1.21 -8.25
N GLY A 268 -15.63 0.50 -8.96
CA GLY A 268 -15.80 -0.89 -9.36
C GLY A 268 -15.94 -1.82 -8.15
N HIS A 269 -14.97 -1.77 -7.23
CA HIS A 269 -14.98 -2.56 -6.00
C HIS A 269 -16.24 -2.30 -5.16
N LEU A 270 -16.60 -1.02 -4.97
CA LEU A 270 -17.82 -0.65 -4.22
C LEU A 270 -19.09 -1.18 -4.91
N ARG A 271 -19.15 -1.17 -6.24
CA ARG A 271 -20.28 -1.73 -6.99
C ARG A 271 -20.38 -3.24 -6.84
N SER A 272 -19.27 -3.96 -6.94
CA SER A 272 -19.21 -5.41 -6.72
C SER A 272 -19.61 -5.77 -5.29
N SER A 273 -19.12 -5.02 -4.31
CA SER A 273 -19.50 -5.14 -2.91
C SER A 273 -21.01 -4.98 -2.69
N VAL A 274 -21.64 -3.95 -3.29
CA VAL A 274 -23.09 -3.74 -3.20
C VAL A 274 -23.87 -4.89 -3.86
N ALA A 275 -23.45 -5.34 -5.05
CA ALA A 275 -24.10 -6.46 -5.74
C ALA A 275 -24.04 -7.76 -4.92
N LEU A 276 -22.90 -8.02 -4.27
CA LEU A 276 -22.71 -9.15 -3.38
C LEU A 276 -23.54 -9.05 -2.11
N ALA A 277 -23.67 -7.84 -1.55
CA ALA A 277 -24.53 -7.60 -0.39
C ALA A 277 -26.01 -7.88 -0.69
N ASP A 278 -26.49 -7.51 -1.90
CA ASP A 278 -27.89 -7.73 -2.32
C ASP A 278 -28.25 -9.23 -2.40
N VAL A 279 -27.31 -10.06 -2.83
CA VAL A 279 -27.48 -11.53 -2.84
C VAL A 279 -27.13 -12.19 -1.51
N GLY A 280 -26.74 -11.41 -0.50
CA GLY A 280 -26.37 -11.90 0.84
C GLY A 280 -25.05 -12.67 0.89
N SER A 281 -24.14 -12.42 -0.04
CA SER A 281 -22.79 -13.00 0.01
C SER A 281 -21.98 -12.39 1.15
N ARG A 282 -21.13 -13.21 1.77
CA ARG A 282 -20.18 -12.77 2.80
C ARG A 282 -18.99 -12.02 2.22
N ASP A 283 -18.77 -12.16 0.91
CA ASP A 283 -17.63 -11.56 0.22
C ASP A 283 -17.83 -10.05 -0.01
N ALA A 284 -19.04 -9.52 0.25
CA ALA A 284 -19.31 -8.09 0.15
C ALA A 284 -18.32 -7.23 0.95
N GLY A 285 -17.91 -7.68 2.15
CA GLY A 285 -16.92 -6.99 2.98
C GLY A 285 -15.51 -6.98 2.36
N LEU A 286 -15.11 -8.09 1.75
CA LEU A 286 -13.80 -8.20 1.07
C LEU A 286 -13.65 -7.13 -0.02
N HIS A 287 -14.63 -7.04 -0.91
CA HIS A 287 -14.67 -6.02 -1.97
C HIS A 287 -14.82 -4.59 -1.43
N ALA A 288 -15.54 -4.40 -0.33
CA ALA A 288 -15.60 -3.11 0.34
C ALA A 288 -14.20 -2.65 0.80
N GLY A 289 -13.38 -3.60 1.26
CA GLY A 289 -12.01 -3.39 1.70
C GLY A 289 -11.04 -3.02 0.58
N HIS A 290 -11.14 -3.65 -0.60
CA HIS A 290 -10.23 -3.42 -1.74
C HIS A 290 -10.25 -1.95 -2.21
N GLY A 291 -11.41 -1.28 -2.17
CA GLY A 291 -11.49 0.15 -2.47
C GLY A 291 -10.62 1.02 -1.55
N SER A 292 -10.26 0.53 -0.37
CA SER A 292 -9.37 1.24 0.53
C SER A 292 -7.92 1.26 0.01
N ASP A 293 -7.47 0.29 -0.79
CA ASP A 293 -6.07 0.17 -1.20
C ASP A 293 -5.60 1.36 -2.06
N TYR A 294 -6.56 2.02 -2.72
CA TYR A 294 -6.34 3.19 -3.57
C TYR A 294 -6.33 4.53 -2.84
N LEU A 295 -6.65 4.57 -1.54
CA LEU A 295 -6.75 5.84 -0.82
C LEU A 295 -5.42 6.60 -0.73
N LEU A 296 -4.29 5.90 -0.75
CA LEU A 296 -2.98 6.56 -0.75
C LEU A 296 -2.62 7.16 -2.12
N THR A 297 -3.30 6.75 -3.19
CA THR A 297 -3.24 7.41 -4.51
C THR A 297 -4.20 8.60 -4.55
N LEU A 298 -5.43 8.42 -4.06
CA LEU A 298 -6.48 9.43 -4.20
C LEU A 298 -6.35 10.61 -3.23
N LEU A 299 -5.98 10.35 -1.97
CA LEU A 299 -6.13 11.36 -0.92
C LEU A 299 -5.03 12.43 -0.86
N PRO A 300 -3.74 12.15 -1.14
CA PRO A 300 -2.71 13.19 -1.05
C PRO A 300 -2.95 14.38 -2.00
N PRO A 301 -3.33 14.17 -3.29
CA PRO A 301 -3.66 15.29 -4.18
C PRO A 301 -4.88 16.08 -3.72
N VAL A 302 -5.93 15.38 -3.28
CA VAL A 302 -7.12 16.03 -2.70
C VAL A 302 -6.77 16.82 -1.46
N ARG A 303 -5.91 16.28 -0.58
CA ARG A 303 -5.53 16.93 0.69
C ARG A 303 -4.85 18.28 0.48
N ARG A 304 -4.05 18.44 -0.58
CA ARG A 304 -3.39 19.72 -0.90
C ARG A 304 -4.40 20.80 -1.27
N THR A 305 -5.46 20.43 -1.99
CA THR A 305 -6.44 21.37 -2.55
C THR A 305 -7.65 21.56 -1.63
N ASP A 306 -8.19 20.47 -1.09
CA ASP A 306 -9.33 20.41 -0.17
C ASP A 306 -9.07 19.44 1.00
N PRO A 307 -8.44 19.95 2.07
CA PRO A 307 -8.24 19.26 3.34
C PRO A 307 -9.48 18.59 3.93
N ASP A 308 -10.64 19.21 3.83
CA ASP A 308 -11.88 18.76 4.46
C ASP A 308 -12.52 17.63 3.64
N LEU A 309 -12.48 17.71 2.31
CA LEU A 309 -12.91 16.63 1.43
C LEU A 309 -12.05 15.38 1.63
N SER A 310 -10.72 15.53 1.73
CA SER A 310 -9.80 14.41 1.97
C SER A 310 -10.16 13.65 3.25
N GLU A 311 -10.42 14.36 4.36
CA GLU A 311 -10.80 13.74 5.64
C GLU A 311 -12.19 13.10 5.57
N ARG A 312 -13.17 13.76 4.92
CA ARG A 312 -14.51 13.18 4.71
C ARG A 312 -14.44 11.88 3.91
N LEU A 313 -13.69 11.87 2.80
CA LEU A 313 -13.55 10.69 1.96
C LEU A 313 -12.87 9.55 2.73
N LEU A 314 -11.79 9.83 3.46
CA LEU A 314 -11.13 8.85 4.30
C LEU A 314 -12.07 8.26 5.37
N ASP A 315 -12.80 9.11 6.10
CA ASP A 315 -13.73 8.69 7.14
C ASP A 315 -14.84 7.80 6.58
N ARG A 316 -15.38 8.16 5.41
CA ARG A 316 -16.45 7.38 4.76
C ARG A 316 -15.94 6.07 4.22
N MET A 317 -14.76 6.06 3.60
CA MET A 317 -14.13 4.84 3.05
C MET A 317 -13.73 3.86 4.15
N ALA A 318 -13.20 4.34 5.28
CA ALA A 318 -12.84 3.50 6.43
C ALA A 318 -14.04 2.75 7.04
N ALA A 319 -15.26 3.26 6.87
CA ALA A 319 -16.48 2.64 7.38
C ALA A 319 -17.17 1.72 6.37
N VAL A 320 -16.70 1.58 5.13
CA VAL A 320 -17.40 0.81 4.09
C VAL A 320 -17.48 -0.68 4.47
N ASP A 321 -16.38 -1.30 4.88
CA ASP A 321 -16.33 -2.72 5.26
C ASP A 321 -17.26 -3.02 6.46
N ASP A 322 -17.15 -2.24 7.53
CA ASP A 322 -18.03 -2.35 8.70
C ASP A 322 -19.52 -2.22 8.31
N ARG A 323 -19.84 -1.34 7.36
CA ARG A 323 -21.21 -1.16 6.88
C ARG A 323 -21.67 -2.33 6.01
N ALA A 324 -20.81 -2.89 5.17
CA ALA A 324 -21.09 -4.09 4.40
C ALA A 324 -21.41 -5.28 5.32
N ALA A 325 -20.70 -5.39 6.45
CA ALA A 325 -20.89 -6.47 7.42
C ALA A 325 -22.13 -6.31 8.32
N SER A 326 -22.55 -5.06 8.62
CA SER A 326 -23.53 -4.79 9.68
C SER A 326 -24.88 -4.23 9.20
N ALA A 327 -24.92 -3.57 8.05
CA ALA A 327 -26.14 -2.95 7.52
C ALA A 327 -26.99 -3.95 6.71
N THR A 328 -28.27 -3.63 6.48
CA THR A 328 -29.03 -4.34 5.44
C THR A 328 -28.51 -3.96 4.06
N ALA A 329 -28.69 -4.82 3.05
CA ALA A 329 -28.25 -4.54 1.67
C ALA A 329 -28.73 -3.17 1.16
N ALA A 330 -29.99 -2.82 1.38
CA ALA A 330 -30.56 -1.52 0.97
C ALA A 330 -30.08 -0.31 1.80
N GLU A 331 -29.56 -0.52 3.01
CA GLU A 331 -28.89 0.53 3.78
C GLU A 331 -27.43 0.71 3.35
N TYR A 332 -26.75 -0.40 3.05
CA TYR A 332 -25.39 -0.40 2.55
C TYR A 332 -25.30 0.22 1.15
N GLU A 333 -26.17 -0.19 0.22
CA GLU A 333 -26.29 0.42 -1.12
C GLU A 333 -26.48 1.93 -1.03
N ARG A 334 -27.40 2.38 -0.16
CA ARG A 334 -27.64 3.81 0.05
C ARG A 334 -26.42 4.53 0.58
N TYR A 335 -25.71 3.93 1.54
CA TYR A 335 -24.48 4.48 2.07
C TYR A 335 -23.43 4.65 0.97
N VAL A 336 -23.19 3.60 0.17
CA VAL A 336 -22.24 3.66 -0.95
C VAL A 336 -22.66 4.73 -1.96
N ALA A 337 -23.92 4.73 -2.39
CA ALA A 337 -24.43 5.62 -3.44
C ALA A 337 -24.53 7.09 -3.02
N GLU A 338 -24.92 7.38 -1.77
CA GLU A 338 -25.21 8.75 -1.32
C GLU A 338 -24.09 9.36 -0.48
N ASP A 339 -23.30 8.55 0.25
CA ASP A 339 -22.26 9.05 1.16
C ASP A 339 -20.83 8.84 0.64
N VAL A 340 -20.58 7.85 -0.23
CA VAL A 340 -19.21 7.47 -0.64
C VAL A 340 -18.91 7.88 -2.08
N LEU A 341 -19.66 7.37 -3.06
CA LEU A 341 -19.39 7.61 -4.49
C LEU A 341 -19.36 9.11 -4.85
N PRO A 342 -20.25 9.98 -4.30
CA PRO A 342 -20.16 11.42 -4.57
C PRO A 342 -18.84 12.05 -4.10
N LEU A 343 -18.24 11.54 -3.03
CA LEU A 343 -16.93 12.04 -2.55
C LEU A 343 -15.79 11.59 -3.44
N VAL A 344 -15.86 10.38 -4.01
CA VAL A 344 -14.90 9.90 -5.01
C VAL A 344 -14.99 10.73 -6.30
N GLU A 345 -16.21 11.11 -6.70
CA GLU A 345 -16.44 12.03 -7.82
C GLU A 345 -15.88 13.44 -7.54
N GLU A 346 -16.17 13.99 -6.36
CA GLU A 346 -15.65 15.29 -5.93
C GLU A 346 -14.11 15.26 -5.90
N ALA A 347 -13.50 14.18 -5.41
CA ALA A 347 -12.05 13.98 -5.39
C ALA A 347 -11.43 13.99 -6.80
N VAL A 348 -12.08 13.37 -7.79
CA VAL A 348 -11.64 13.45 -9.20
C VAL A 348 -11.73 14.87 -9.71
N SER A 349 -12.84 15.56 -9.47
CA SER A 349 -13.02 16.94 -9.93
C SER A 349 -12.05 17.94 -9.31
N VAL A 350 -11.57 17.67 -8.09
CA VAL A 350 -10.64 18.56 -7.37
C VAL A 350 -9.19 18.30 -7.76
N ALA A 351 -8.80 17.04 -7.95
CA ALA A 351 -7.41 16.68 -8.19
C ALA A 351 -7.02 16.73 -9.67
N VAL A 352 -7.93 16.38 -10.59
CA VAL A 352 -7.58 16.21 -12.01
C VAL A 352 -7.63 17.55 -12.75
N PRO A 353 -6.58 17.90 -13.53
CA PRO A 353 -6.59 19.08 -14.37
C PRO A 353 -7.79 19.15 -15.32
N ALA A 354 -8.37 20.34 -15.46
CA ALA A 354 -9.59 20.56 -16.26
C ALA A 354 -9.43 20.25 -17.77
N GLU A 355 -8.20 20.16 -18.27
CA GLU A 355 -7.94 19.76 -19.67
C GLU A 355 -8.16 18.26 -19.93
N TYR A 356 -8.13 17.44 -18.88
CA TYR A 356 -8.47 16.02 -18.94
C TYR A 356 -9.94 15.77 -18.57
N ALA A 357 -10.58 16.72 -17.88
CA ALA A 357 -12.02 16.69 -17.62
C ALA A 357 -12.78 16.81 -18.96
N ASP A 358 -13.70 15.88 -19.21
CA ASP A 358 -14.54 15.82 -20.42
C ASP A 358 -13.77 15.69 -21.75
N SER A 359 -12.61 15.02 -21.73
CA SER A 359 -11.78 14.78 -22.92
C SER A 359 -11.98 13.37 -23.47
N THR A 360 -12.58 13.24 -24.67
CA THR A 360 -12.80 11.94 -25.33
C THR A 360 -11.52 11.10 -25.45
N PRO A 361 -10.36 11.65 -25.87
CA PRO A 361 -9.11 10.87 -25.89
C PRO A 361 -8.67 10.40 -24.52
N PHE A 362 -8.87 11.21 -23.48
CA PHE A 362 -8.51 10.85 -22.12
C PHE A 362 -9.46 9.77 -21.56
N ASP A 363 -10.77 9.91 -21.79
CA ASP A 363 -11.75 8.89 -21.42
C ASP A 363 -11.52 7.56 -22.14
N ALA A 364 -11.11 7.59 -23.41
CA ALA A 364 -10.69 6.39 -24.14
C ALA A 364 -9.45 5.74 -23.51
N ALA A 365 -8.47 6.53 -23.06
CA ALA A 365 -7.29 6.01 -22.36
C ALA A 365 -7.65 5.38 -21.01
N VAL A 366 -8.52 6.03 -20.21
CA VAL A 366 -9.03 5.46 -18.95
C VAL A 366 -9.81 4.18 -19.20
N PHE A 367 -10.66 4.16 -20.24
CA PHE A 367 -11.42 2.97 -20.64
C PHE A 367 -10.50 1.79 -20.96
N LEU A 368 -9.44 2.01 -21.74
CA LEU A 368 -8.48 0.97 -22.11
C LEU A 368 -7.68 0.49 -20.90
N ALA A 369 -7.25 1.40 -20.02
CA ALA A 369 -6.57 1.02 -18.79
C ALA A 369 -7.45 0.19 -17.84
N LEU A 370 -8.76 0.42 -17.83
CA LEU A 370 -9.72 -0.45 -17.13
C LEU A 370 -9.92 -1.79 -17.85
N ALA A 371 -9.85 -1.84 -19.18
CA ALA A 371 -9.93 -3.08 -19.95
C ALA A 371 -8.76 -4.01 -19.63
N ASP A 372 -7.55 -3.47 -19.55
CA ASP A 372 -6.37 -4.20 -19.09
C ASP A 372 -6.60 -4.76 -17.68
N ARG A 373 -7.18 -3.96 -16.77
CA ARG A 373 -7.50 -4.45 -15.43
C ARG A 373 -8.57 -5.52 -15.40
N VAL A 374 -9.58 -5.46 -16.26
CA VAL A 374 -10.56 -6.55 -16.40
C VAL A 374 -9.86 -7.85 -16.80
N ALA A 375 -8.93 -7.81 -17.76
CA ALA A 375 -8.19 -9.01 -18.16
C ALA A 375 -7.32 -9.56 -17.02
N ASP A 376 -6.55 -8.70 -16.35
CA ASP A 376 -5.68 -9.10 -15.24
C ASP A 376 -6.44 -9.80 -14.10
N GLU A 377 -7.50 -9.16 -13.59
CA GLU A 377 -8.29 -9.72 -12.48
C GLU A 377 -9.01 -11.01 -12.92
N TYR A 378 -9.48 -11.05 -14.16
CA TYR A 378 -10.16 -12.23 -14.68
C TYR A 378 -9.22 -13.43 -14.90
N ASP A 379 -8.00 -13.21 -15.40
CA ASP A 379 -6.98 -14.25 -15.56
C ASP A 379 -6.53 -14.82 -14.21
N ALA A 380 -6.41 -13.97 -13.19
CA ALA A 380 -6.20 -14.45 -11.83
C ALA A 380 -7.38 -15.32 -11.35
N ALA A 381 -8.60 -14.91 -11.67
CA ALA A 381 -9.83 -15.52 -11.18
C ALA A 381 -10.17 -16.90 -11.77
N VAL A 382 -10.03 -17.04 -13.09
CA VAL A 382 -10.57 -18.16 -13.89
C VAL A 382 -9.45 -18.97 -14.49
N THR A 383 -9.42 -20.27 -14.24
CA THR A 383 -8.41 -21.13 -14.87
C THR A 383 -8.84 -21.65 -16.24
N ASP A 384 -7.89 -22.17 -17.01
CA ASP A 384 -8.10 -22.84 -18.31
C ASP A 384 -9.22 -23.91 -18.32
N GLY A 385 -9.63 -24.40 -17.14
CA GLY A 385 -10.72 -25.34 -16.95
C GLY A 385 -12.12 -24.71 -16.90
N GLU A 386 -12.27 -23.41 -17.17
CA GLU A 386 -13.53 -22.65 -17.03
C GLU A 386 -14.08 -22.69 -15.59
N ALA A 387 -13.16 -22.79 -14.62
CA ALA A 387 -13.49 -22.82 -13.20
C ALA A 387 -13.05 -21.49 -12.57
N ILE A 388 -13.97 -20.86 -11.85
CA ILE A 388 -13.65 -19.72 -10.99
C ILE A 388 -12.99 -20.28 -9.74
N GLU A 389 -11.68 -20.08 -9.60
CA GLU A 389 -10.90 -20.51 -8.45
C GLU A 389 -10.76 -19.39 -7.41
N LEU A 390 -10.83 -18.16 -7.89
CA LEU A 390 -10.58 -16.92 -7.17
C LEU A 390 -11.81 -16.01 -7.40
N TYR A 391 -12.77 -16.15 -6.48
CA TYR A 391 -14.14 -15.63 -6.67
C TYR A 391 -14.21 -14.12 -6.49
N ASP A 392 -13.33 -13.59 -5.65
CA ASP A 392 -13.10 -12.18 -5.43
C ASP A 392 -12.55 -11.49 -6.67
N GLU A 393 -11.44 -11.93 -7.24
CA GLU A 393 -10.88 -11.33 -8.46
C GLU A 393 -11.90 -11.37 -9.63
N TYR A 394 -12.73 -12.43 -9.71
CA TYR A 394 -13.82 -12.53 -10.68
C TYR A 394 -14.85 -11.39 -10.52
N TRP A 395 -15.23 -11.07 -9.29
CA TRP A 395 -16.19 -9.99 -9.03
C TRP A 395 -15.58 -8.61 -9.21
N ASP A 396 -14.28 -8.43 -8.97
CA ASP A 396 -13.59 -7.17 -9.26
C ASP A 396 -13.55 -6.89 -10.77
N ALA A 397 -13.22 -7.90 -11.59
CA ALA A 397 -13.30 -7.81 -13.06
C ALA A 397 -14.69 -7.36 -13.53
N ARG A 398 -15.77 -7.90 -12.95
CA ARG A 398 -17.15 -7.48 -13.28
C ARG A 398 -17.45 -6.05 -12.83
N GLY A 399 -16.92 -5.63 -11.68
CA GLY A 399 -17.02 -4.27 -11.20
C GLY A 399 -16.37 -3.29 -12.17
N PHE A 400 -15.16 -3.61 -12.64
CA PHE A 400 -14.39 -2.81 -13.60
C PHE A 400 -15.03 -2.75 -14.98
N LEU A 401 -15.57 -3.87 -15.50
CA LEU A 401 -16.36 -3.87 -16.74
C LEU A 401 -17.53 -2.88 -16.64
N ALA A 402 -18.23 -2.86 -15.51
CA ALA A 402 -19.35 -1.95 -15.32
C ALA A 402 -18.93 -0.46 -15.21
N ARG A 403 -17.65 -0.18 -14.94
CA ARG A 403 -17.06 1.16 -15.03
C ARG A 403 -16.61 1.49 -16.45
N MET A 404 -16.06 0.53 -17.19
CA MET A 404 -15.79 0.67 -18.62
C MET A 404 -17.06 1.04 -19.39
N GLU A 405 -18.18 0.35 -19.15
CA GLU A 405 -19.47 0.65 -19.77
C GLU A 405 -19.92 2.09 -19.51
N ALA A 406 -19.83 2.55 -18.27
CA ALA A 406 -20.20 3.92 -17.90
C ALA A 406 -19.30 4.97 -18.57
N ARG A 407 -18.00 4.68 -18.75
CA ARG A 407 -17.07 5.53 -19.47
C ARG A 407 -17.37 5.55 -20.96
N PHE A 408 -17.64 4.40 -21.56
CA PHE A 408 -18.08 4.32 -22.95
C PHE A 408 -19.35 5.14 -23.20
N GLU A 409 -20.37 5.01 -22.35
CA GLU A 409 -21.59 5.81 -22.43
C GLU A 409 -21.34 7.32 -22.40
N ALA A 410 -20.35 7.78 -21.64
CA ALA A 410 -19.97 9.20 -21.57
C ALA A 410 -19.31 9.70 -22.86
N MET A 411 -18.45 8.89 -23.50
CA MET A 411 -17.73 9.29 -24.71
C MET A 411 -18.44 8.93 -26.02
N VAL A 412 -19.51 8.13 -25.97
CA VAL A 412 -20.15 7.52 -27.14
C VAL A 412 -20.62 8.53 -28.19
N SER A 413 -21.02 9.74 -27.78
CA SER A 413 -21.51 10.78 -28.69
C SER A 413 -20.42 11.34 -29.60
N ASP A 414 -19.16 11.25 -29.19
CA ASP A 414 -18.03 11.90 -29.83
C ASP A 414 -17.32 10.96 -30.81
N LEU A 415 -17.55 9.65 -30.67
CA LEU A 415 -17.07 8.63 -31.59
C LEU A 415 -17.84 8.66 -32.92
N ASP A 416 -17.16 8.33 -34.02
CA ASP A 416 -17.81 8.09 -35.29
C ASP A 416 -18.70 6.83 -35.23
N GLY A 417 -19.66 6.72 -36.15
CA GLY A 417 -20.65 5.65 -36.11
C GLY A 417 -20.08 4.25 -36.28
N GLU A 418 -18.96 4.09 -36.97
CA GLU A 418 -18.31 2.79 -37.19
C GLU A 418 -17.58 2.35 -35.91
N THR A 419 -16.72 3.22 -35.36
CA THR A 419 -16.02 2.97 -34.10
C THR A 419 -17.00 2.71 -32.96
N ARG A 420 -18.05 3.53 -32.83
CA ARG A 420 -19.11 3.35 -31.83
C ARG A 420 -19.73 1.95 -31.90
N SER A 421 -20.18 1.53 -33.08
CA SER A 421 -20.84 0.24 -33.23
C SER A 421 -19.91 -0.94 -32.98
N ALA A 422 -18.64 -0.83 -33.39
CA ALA A 422 -17.65 -1.88 -33.15
C ALA A 422 -17.33 -2.03 -31.65
N VAL A 423 -17.15 -0.92 -30.92
CA VAL A 423 -16.89 -0.97 -29.47
C VAL A 423 -18.10 -1.50 -28.69
N ASP A 424 -19.33 -1.09 -29.06
CA ASP A 424 -20.56 -1.59 -28.43
C ASP A 424 -20.74 -3.10 -28.63
N GLU A 425 -20.45 -3.61 -29.84
CA GLU A 425 -20.48 -5.05 -30.14
C GLU A 425 -19.45 -5.80 -29.30
N GLU A 426 -18.21 -5.30 -29.24
CA GLU A 426 -17.12 -5.94 -28.50
C GLU A 426 -17.35 -5.92 -26.98
N LEU A 427 -17.87 -4.82 -26.41
CA LEU A 427 -18.32 -4.78 -25.02
C LEU A 427 -19.43 -5.79 -24.74
N GLY A 428 -20.31 -6.03 -25.72
CA GLY A 428 -21.32 -7.08 -25.67
C GLY A 428 -20.71 -8.48 -25.53
N VAL A 429 -19.67 -8.77 -26.31
CA VAL A 429 -18.92 -10.04 -26.28
C VAL A 429 -18.21 -10.20 -24.92
N LEU A 430 -17.43 -9.21 -24.52
CA LEU A 430 -16.68 -9.22 -23.25
C LEU A 430 -17.61 -9.46 -22.04
N ARG A 431 -18.79 -8.83 -22.04
CA ARG A 431 -19.81 -9.06 -20.99
C ARG A 431 -20.27 -10.51 -20.95
N GLU A 432 -20.60 -11.10 -22.11
CA GLU A 432 -21.01 -12.50 -22.20
C GLU A 432 -19.89 -13.44 -21.74
N GLU A 433 -18.64 -13.13 -22.07
CA GLU A 433 -17.48 -13.91 -21.66
C GLU A 433 -17.33 -13.96 -20.14
N LEU A 434 -17.40 -12.79 -19.48
CA LEU A 434 -17.37 -12.70 -18.02
C LEU A 434 -18.58 -13.41 -17.39
N GLU A 435 -19.80 -13.19 -17.89
CA GLU A 435 -21.02 -13.80 -17.35
C GLU A 435 -21.05 -15.32 -17.47
N THR A 436 -20.43 -15.88 -18.51
CA THR A 436 -20.40 -17.32 -18.77
C THR A 436 -19.12 -18.00 -18.30
N ALA A 437 -18.25 -17.27 -17.58
CA ALA A 437 -16.97 -17.75 -17.08
C ALA A 437 -16.12 -18.39 -18.20
N ARG A 438 -16.05 -17.74 -19.37
CA ARG A 438 -15.22 -18.19 -20.49
C ARG A 438 -13.74 -18.24 -20.10
N PRO A 439 -12.91 -19.01 -20.82
CA PRO A 439 -11.49 -19.05 -20.55
C PRO A 439 -10.82 -17.66 -20.65
N PRO A 440 -9.76 -17.38 -19.88
CA PRO A 440 -9.10 -16.07 -19.86
C PRO A 440 -8.67 -15.55 -21.23
N TRP A 441 -8.20 -16.44 -22.11
CA TRP A 441 -7.77 -16.04 -23.45
C TRP A 441 -8.92 -15.46 -24.31
N ASP A 442 -10.18 -15.80 -24.05
CA ASP A 442 -11.32 -15.20 -24.74
C ASP A 442 -11.46 -13.73 -24.31
N VAL A 443 -11.40 -13.46 -22.99
CA VAL A 443 -11.40 -12.11 -22.41
C VAL A 443 -10.21 -11.28 -22.90
N GLU A 444 -9.00 -11.85 -22.90
CA GLU A 444 -7.81 -11.18 -23.45
C GLU A 444 -7.98 -10.79 -24.92
N ASN A 445 -8.61 -11.64 -25.73
CA ASN A 445 -8.85 -11.34 -27.15
C ASN A 445 -9.84 -10.18 -27.33
N SER A 446 -10.87 -10.11 -26.49
CA SER A 446 -11.85 -9.02 -26.49
C SER A 446 -11.21 -7.70 -26.05
N VAL A 447 -10.38 -7.71 -25.00
CA VAL A 447 -9.60 -6.54 -24.57
C VAL A 447 -8.64 -6.09 -25.68
N ALA A 448 -7.92 -7.01 -26.32
CA ALA A 448 -7.05 -6.69 -27.46
C ALA A 448 -7.84 -6.17 -28.69
N ALA A 449 -9.11 -6.54 -28.85
CA ALA A 449 -9.98 -5.96 -29.87
C ALA A 449 -10.37 -4.52 -29.53
N LEU A 450 -10.71 -4.24 -28.27
CA LEU A 450 -11.01 -2.88 -27.80
C LEU A 450 -9.83 -1.92 -27.99
N HIS A 451 -8.60 -2.36 -27.69
CA HIS A 451 -7.38 -1.58 -27.99
C HIS A 451 -7.28 -1.20 -29.46
N ARG A 452 -7.43 -2.18 -30.36
CA ARG A 452 -7.38 -1.92 -31.81
C ARG A 452 -8.44 -0.92 -32.29
N LEU A 453 -9.55 -0.78 -31.57
CA LEU A 453 -10.64 0.14 -31.90
C LEU A 453 -10.43 1.55 -31.32
N LEU A 454 -9.75 1.68 -30.18
CA LEU A 454 -9.69 2.92 -29.42
C LEU A 454 -8.28 3.51 -29.24
N ASP A 455 -7.19 2.80 -29.55
CA ASP A 455 -5.83 3.32 -29.39
C ASP A 455 -5.61 4.65 -30.14
N ASP A 456 -6.12 4.77 -31.38
CA ASP A 456 -6.02 6.01 -32.17
C ASP A 456 -6.86 7.14 -31.55
N VAL A 457 -7.98 6.82 -30.91
CA VAL A 457 -8.81 7.80 -30.18
C VAL A 457 -8.08 8.24 -28.91
N ALA A 458 -7.50 7.30 -28.18
CA ALA A 458 -6.76 7.56 -26.95
C ALA A 458 -5.48 8.35 -27.21
N ALA A 459 -4.80 8.15 -28.33
CA ALA A 459 -3.56 8.84 -28.67
C ALA A 459 -3.77 10.27 -29.22
N ALA A 460 -5.00 10.66 -29.53
CA ALA A 460 -5.35 12.00 -30.01
C ALA A 460 -5.27 13.07 -28.90
#